data_AF-A0A174ZN60-F1
#
_entry.id   AF-A0A174ZN60-F1
#
_cell.length_a   1.000
_cell.length_b   1.000
_cell.length_c   1.000
_cell.angle_alpha   90.00
_cell.angle_beta   90.00
_cell.angle_gamma   90.00
#
_symmetry.space_group_name_H-M   'P 1'
#
loop_
_entity.id
_entity.type
_entity.pdbx_description
1 polymer ?
#
loop_
_entity_poly.entity_id
_entity_poly.type
_entity_poly.pdbx_seq_one_letter_code
_entity_poly.pdbx_strand_id
1 'polypeptide(L)'
;MKCLKCHAEIDETSKFCTVCGTKVPDWKKLKALTIKLSGIAVIIIVALIAVVSNVNGPDKVIKKYVRAIETSNGKLMYKVYAPEYNEYLIGPGSFYSDKDELIDDYTEECKDNYEELLGNNTKPQKIKYEIIKKEKLDKDELHDLNACLEDQLDFKRNSASTAYNVTFICYMPGSDDVYTLERYIFKIRGKWYMGRGFIL
;
A
#
# COMPACT_ATOMS: atom_id res chain seq x y z
N MET A 1 12.77 20.08 5.40
CA MET A 1 12.41 18.65 5.60
C MET A 1 13.44 17.97 6.53
N LYS A 2 13.26 16.70 6.94
CA LYS A 2 14.23 15.98 7.80
C LYS A 2 15.00 14.92 7.03
N CYS A 3 16.30 14.79 7.29
CA CYS A 3 17.13 13.71 6.76
C CYS A 3 16.64 12.35 7.28
N LEU A 4 16.37 11.39 6.39
CA LEU A 4 15.87 10.07 6.75
C LEU A 4 16.88 9.22 7.53
N LYS A 5 18.17 9.56 7.48
CA LYS A 5 19.24 8.83 8.17
C LYS A 5 19.62 9.41 9.53
N CYS A 6 19.64 10.72 9.67
CA CYS A 6 20.15 11.39 10.89
C CYS A 6 19.21 12.43 11.47
N HIS A 7 18.00 12.57 10.91
CA HIS A 7 16.92 13.46 11.37
C HIS A 7 17.24 14.96 11.44
N ALA A 8 18.42 15.38 10.97
CA ALA A 8 18.77 16.79 10.82
C ALA A 8 17.80 17.52 9.88
N GLU A 9 17.50 18.78 10.19
CA GLU A 9 16.77 19.64 9.28
C GLU A 9 17.62 19.92 8.04
N ILE A 10 17.02 19.71 6.87
CA ILE A 10 17.62 19.92 5.56
C ILE A 10 16.71 20.80 4.71
N ASP A 11 17.33 21.69 3.94
CA ASP A 11 16.64 22.48 2.93
C ASP A 11 16.07 21.55 1.86
N GLU A 12 14.85 21.82 1.40
CA GLU A 12 14.17 20.96 0.42
C GLU A 12 14.98 20.83 -0.88
N THR A 13 15.74 21.84 -1.30
CA THR A 13 16.54 21.80 -2.53
C THR A 13 17.89 21.08 -2.39
N SER A 14 18.25 20.64 -1.18
CA SER A 14 19.52 19.98 -0.91
C SER A 14 19.62 18.62 -1.59
N LYS A 15 20.70 18.38 -2.36
CA LYS A 15 20.99 17.06 -2.97
C LYS A 15 21.60 16.06 -1.98
N PHE A 16 22.16 16.56 -0.88
CA PHE A 16 22.83 15.77 0.17
C PHE A 16 22.54 16.41 1.52
N CYS A 17 22.44 15.58 2.56
CA CYS A 17 22.35 16.03 3.95
C CYS A 17 23.67 16.69 4.34
N THR A 18 23.62 17.96 4.73
CA THR A 18 24.78 18.75 5.14
C THR A 18 25.42 18.26 6.45
N VAL A 19 24.72 17.42 7.21
CA VAL A 19 25.19 16.86 8.48
C VAL A 19 25.86 15.49 8.32
N CYS A 20 25.25 14.58 7.55
CA CYS A 20 25.71 13.18 7.47
C CYS A 20 26.13 12.72 6.07
N GLY A 21 26.10 13.62 5.08
CA GLY A 21 26.51 13.33 3.70
C GLY A 21 25.57 12.40 2.92
N THR A 22 24.44 11.98 3.51
CA THR A 22 23.49 11.07 2.85
C THR A 22 22.78 11.79 1.72
N LYS A 23 22.74 11.17 0.54
CA LYS A 23 22.02 11.71 -0.62
C LYS A 23 20.54 11.87 -0.30
N VAL A 24 20.00 13.04 -0.59
CA VAL A 24 18.58 13.35 -0.38
C VAL A 24 17.82 12.95 -1.64
N PRO A 25 16.69 12.22 -1.53
CA PRO A 25 15.87 11.84 -2.68
C PRO A 25 15.37 13.07 -3.46
N ASP A 26 15.31 12.97 -4.80
CA ASP A 26 14.82 14.05 -5.66
C ASP A 26 13.30 14.17 -5.55
N TRP A 27 12.85 15.00 -4.61
CA TRP A 27 11.43 15.20 -4.32
C TRP A 27 10.64 15.83 -5.48
N LYS A 28 11.29 16.43 -6.49
CA LYS A 28 10.59 16.93 -7.69
C LYS A 28 10.12 15.78 -8.58
N LYS A 29 10.85 14.66 -8.61
CA LYS A 29 10.40 13.42 -9.26
C LYS A 29 9.24 12.77 -8.48
N LEU A 30 9.31 12.75 -7.15
CA LEU A 30 8.22 12.29 -6.27
C LEU A 30 6.96 13.17 -6.40
N LYS A 31 7.11 14.50 -6.55
CA LYS A 31 6.00 15.42 -6.80
C LYS A 31 5.39 15.26 -8.20
N ALA A 32 6.19 14.94 -9.22
CA ALA A 32 5.67 14.66 -10.56
C ALA A 32 4.77 13.39 -10.60
N LEU A 33 5.02 12.43 -9.72
CA LEU A 33 4.19 11.23 -9.56
C LEU A 33 2.84 11.54 -8.85
N THR A 34 2.83 12.53 -7.94
CA THR A 34 1.63 12.96 -7.19
C THR A 34 0.77 14.01 -7.90
N ILE A 35 1.26 14.64 -8.99
CA ILE A 35 0.57 15.73 -9.70
C ILE A 35 -0.41 15.25 -10.80
N LYS A 36 -0.59 13.94 -11.03
CA LYS A 36 -1.74 13.42 -11.80
C LYS A 36 -3.00 13.11 -10.97
N LEU A 37 -3.04 13.53 -9.70
CA LEU A 37 -4.24 13.51 -8.85
C LEU A 37 -4.44 14.84 -8.09
N SER A 38 -4.00 15.97 -8.65
CA SER A 38 -4.39 17.28 -8.12
C SER A 38 -5.63 17.80 -8.84
N GLY A 39 -6.79 17.51 -8.25
CA GLY A 39 -8.06 18.14 -8.58
C GLY A 39 -8.89 17.37 -9.59
N ILE A 40 -9.80 16.54 -9.09
CA ILE A 40 -11.16 16.39 -9.63
C ILE A 40 -12.02 15.89 -8.47
N ALA A 41 -13.19 16.49 -8.38
CA ALA A 41 -14.28 16.20 -7.46
C ALA A 41 -14.43 14.70 -7.15
N VAL A 42 -14.93 14.44 -5.95
CA VAL A 42 -15.67 13.21 -5.60
C VAL A 42 -16.83 13.07 -6.60
N ILE A 43 -16.54 12.57 -7.81
CA ILE A 43 -17.56 12.14 -8.75
C ILE A 43 -17.86 10.71 -8.32
N ILE A 44 -18.90 10.58 -7.50
CA ILE A 44 -19.59 9.32 -7.23
C ILE A 44 -20.21 8.90 -8.58
N ILE A 45 -19.41 8.27 -9.44
CA ILE A 45 -19.96 7.52 -10.56
C ILE A 45 -20.38 6.19 -9.96
N VAL A 46 -21.67 6.07 -9.66
CA VAL A 46 -22.33 4.76 -9.52
C VAL A 46 -22.32 4.10 -10.91
N ALA A 47 -21.17 3.62 -11.34
CA ALA A 47 -21.05 2.80 -12.54
C ALA A 47 -21.19 1.35 -12.10
N LEU A 48 -22.37 0.78 -12.34
CA LEU A 48 -22.63 -0.66 -12.35
C LEU A 48 -21.84 -1.35 -13.47
N ILE A 49 -20.52 -1.24 -13.49
CA ILE A 49 -19.68 -2.10 -14.31
C ILE A 49 -19.22 -3.21 -13.40
N ALA A 50 -19.99 -4.31 -13.40
CA ALA A 50 -19.49 -5.58 -12.90
C ALA A 50 -18.26 -5.96 -13.75
N VAL A 51 -17.08 -5.49 -13.37
CA VAL A 51 -15.82 -6.00 -13.88
C VAL A 51 -15.79 -7.45 -13.44
N VAL A 52 -16.05 -8.34 -14.38
CA VAL A 52 -15.95 -9.79 -14.20
C VAL A 52 -14.47 -10.07 -13.95
N SER A 53 -14.08 -10.05 -12.67
CA SER A 53 -12.70 -10.19 -12.25
C SER A 53 -12.21 -11.59 -12.60
N ASN A 54 -11.31 -11.68 -13.57
CA ASN A 54 -10.45 -12.85 -13.73
C ASN A 54 -9.75 -13.09 -12.39
N VAL A 55 -10.05 -14.20 -11.72
CA VAL A 55 -9.76 -14.46 -10.30
C VAL A 55 -8.26 -14.70 -9.99
N ASN A 56 -7.37 -14.33 -10.91
CA ASN A 56 -5.94 -14.51 -10.83
C ASN A 56 -5.23 -13.16 -10.97
N GLY A 57 -4.35 -12.80 -10.04
CA GLY A 57 -3.56 -11.56 -10.12
C GLY A 57 -3.82 -10.56 -8.99
N PRO A 58 -3.63 -9.26 -9.26
CA PRO A 58 -3.81 -8.19 -8.27
C PRO A 58 -5.18 -8.17 -7.60
N ASP A 59 -6.25 -8.43 -8.36
CA ASP A 59 -7.64 -8.45 -7.90
C ASP A 59 -7.85 -9.43 -6.73
N LYS A 60 -7.15 -10.58 -6.75
CA LYS A 60 -7.21 -11.58 -5.67
C LYS A 60 -6.59 -11.06 -4.37
N VAL A 61 -5.56 -10.23 -4.47
CA VAL A 61 -4.89 -9.62 -3.32
C VAL A 61 -5.79 -8.56 -2.71
N ILE A 62 -6.41 -7.70 -3.52
CA ILE A 62 -7.38 -6.68 -3.07
C ILE A 62 -8.57 -7.34 -2.39
N LYS A 63 -9.15 -8.39 -3.00
CA LYS A 63 -10.23 -9.16 -2.38
C LYS A 63 -9.84 -9.74 -1.02
N LYS A 64 -8.59 -10.21 -0.88
CA LYS A 64 -8.08 -10.73 0.39
C LYS A 64 -7.92 -9.61 1.42
N TYR A 65 -7.40 -8.46 1.01
CA TYR A 65 -7.23 -7.26 1.83
C TYR A 65 -8.59 -6.78 2.39
N VAL A 66 -9.57 -6.57 1.51
CA VAL A 66 -10.93 -6.17 1.92
C VAL A 66 -11.55 -7.20 2.86
N ARG A 67 -11.44 -8.49 2.56
CA ARG A 67 -11.96 -9.55 3.43
C ARG A 67 -11.27 -9.57 4.80
N ALA A 68 -9.99 -9.22 4.88
CA ALA A 68 -9.29 -9.16 6.15
C ALA A 68 -9.88 -8.06 7.04
N ILE A 69 -10.17 -6.89 6.47
CA ILE A 69 -10.85 -5.77 7.14
C ILE A 69 -12.26 -6.19 7.59
N GLU A 70 -13.08 -6.71 6.66
CA GLU A 70 -14.46 -7.14 6.95
C GLU A 70 -14.58 -8.18 8.07
N THR A 71 -13.52 -8.95 8.33
CA THR A 71 -13.51 -10.05 9.31
C THR A 71 -12.57 -9.80 10.48
N SER A 72 -12.01 -8.60 10.60
CA SER A 72 -10.99 -8.24 11.60
C SER A 72 -9.91 -9.32 11.73
N ASN A 73 -9.40 -9.81 10.59
CA ASN A 73 -8.56 -11.00 10.54
C ASN A 73 -7.11 -10.64 10.20
N GLY A 74 -6.32 -10.32 11.23
CA GLY A 74 -4.90 -9.98 11.08
C GLY A 74 -4.08 -11.12 10.45
N LYS A 75 -4.45 -12.39 10.65
CA LYS A 75 -3.79 -13.53 9.97
C LYS A 75 -4.01 -13.52 8.47
N LEU A 76 -5.18 -13.04 8.02
CA LEU A 76 -5.49 -12.88 6.61
C LEU A 76 -4.76 -11.66 6.04
N MET A 77 -4.71 -10.56 6.80
CA MET A 77 -3.95 -9.34 6.46
C MET A 77 -2.45 -9.62 6.34
N TYR A 78 -1.85 -10.36 7.28
CA TYR A 78 -0.46 -10.82 7.20
C TYR A 78 -0.13 -11.54 5.89
N LYS A 79 -1.10 -12.29 5.32
CA LYS A 79 -0.96 -13.01 4.04
C LYS A 79 -1.22 -12.15 2.80
N VAL A 80 -1.61 -10.88 2.98
CA VAL A 80 -1.69 -9.88 1.90
C VAL A 80 -0.29 -9.38 1.57
N TYR A 81 0.55 -9.20 2.59
CA TYR A 81 1.93 -8.74 2.46
C TYR A 81 2.92 -9.88 2.20
N ALA A 82 4.05 -9.53 1.57
CA ALA A 82 5.10 -10.49 1.25
C ALA A 82 5.80 -10.99 2.54
N PRO A 83 6.26 -12.25 2.59
CA PRO A 83 7.02 -12.75 3.74
C PRO A 83 8.23 -11.87 4.08
N GLU A 84 8.99 -11.45 3.06
CA GLU A 84 10.14 -10.56 3.23
C GLU A 84 9.76 -9.22 3.90
N TYR A 85 8.56 -8.67 3.63
CA TYR A 85 8.08 -7.46 4.31
C TYR A 85 7.73 -7.72 5.77
N ASN A 86 7.06 -8.85 6.06
CA ASN A 86 6.72 -9.19 7.44
C ASN A 86 7.98 -9.51 8.26
N GLU A 87 8.97 -10.16 7.64
CA GLU A 87 10.28 -10.42 8.25
C GLU A 87 11.02 -9.11 8.58
N TYR A 88 10.96 -8.11 7.69
CA TYR A 88 11.49 -6.77 7.97
C TYR A 88 10.84 -6.09 9.19
N LEU A 89 9.58 -6.38 9.48
CA LEU A 89 8.85 -5.79 10.60
C LEU A 89 9.11 -6.50 11.94
N ILE A 90 9.58 -7.74 11.94
CA ILE A 90 9.63 -8.61 13.12
C ILE A 90 11.08 -8.85 13.58
N GLY A 91 11.36 -8.62 14.86
CA GLY A 91 12.59 -9.06 15.53
C GLY A 91 13.21 -8.03 16.49
N PRO A 92 14.33 -8.37 17.15
CA PRO A 92 15.01 -7.46 18.07
C PRO A 92 15.42 -6.15 17.38
N GLY A 93 14.88 -5.02 17.84
CA GLY A 93 15.11 -3.70 17.25
C GLY A 93 14.26 -3.38 16.02
N SER A 94 13.32 -4.26 15.65
CA SER A 94 12.30 -4.00 14.62
C SER A 94 11.02 -3.42 15.25
N PHE A 95 9.97 -3.26 14.44
CA PHE A 95 8.71 -2.66 14.87
C PHE A 95 7.92 -3.57 15.83
N TYR A 96 8.00 -4.88 15.64
CA TYR A 96 7.28 -5.87 16.42
C TYR A 96 8.26 -6.94 16.91
N SER A 97 8.03 -7.45 18.12
CA SER A 97 8.89 -8.46 18.74
C SER A 97 8.73 -9.83 18.09
N ASP A 98 7.51 -10.18 17.71
CA ASP A 98 7.19 -11.43 17.05
C ASP A 98 6.03 -11.31 16.05
N LYS A 99 5.71 -12.44 15.42
CA LYS A 99 4.66 -12.54 14.42
C LYS A 99 3.26 -12.35 14.99
N ASP A 100 3.02 -12.79 16.22
CA ASP A 100 1.70 -12.71 16.82
C ASP A 100 1.40 -11.25 17.18
N GLU A 101 2.38 -10.50 17.69
CA GLU A 101 2.26 -9.05 17.91
C GLU A 101 1.93 -8.28 16.60
N LEU A 102 2.63 -8.57 15.50
CA LEU A 102 2.31 -7.99 14.20
C LEU A 102 0.89 -8.35 13.72
N ILE A 103 0.44 -9.59 14.00
CA ILE A 103 -0.90 -10.05 13.62
C ILE A 103 -1.98 -9.39 14.46
N ASP A 104 -1.71 -9.13 15.74
CA ASP A 104 -2.61 -8.40 16.62
C ASP A 104 -2.74 -6.94 16.18
N ASP A 105 -1.62 -6.27 15.85
CA ASP A 105 -1.64 -4.92 15.26
C ASP A 105 -2.43 -4.86 13.94
N TYR A 106 -2.20 -5.82 13.03
CA TYR A 106 -3.03 -5.93 11.82
C TYR A 106 -4.50 -6.20 12.12
N THR A 107 -4.82 -6.85 13.23
CA THR A 107 -6.22 -7.10 13.64
C THR A 107 -6.88 -5.81 14.10
N GLU A 108 -6.19 -5.00 14.90
CA GLU A 108 -6.66 -3.67 15.29
C GLU A 108 -6.76 -2.73 14.08
N GLU A 109 -5.76 -2.69 13.20
CA GLU A 109 -5.82 -1.92 11.93
C GLU A 109 -7.04 -2.32 11.07
N CYS A 110 -7.37 -3.62 11.03
CA CYS A 110 -8.57 -4.08 10.32
C CYS A 110 -9.87 -3.57 10.96
N LYS A 111 -9.93 -3.44 12.29
CA LYS A 111 -11.10 -2.90 12.99
C LYS A 111 -11.22 -1.40 12.74
N ASP A 112 -10.13 -0.65 12.94
CA ASP A 112 -10.11 0.80 12.75
C ASP A 112 -10.55 1.18 11.33
N ASN A 113 -9.99 0.51 10.31
CA ASN A 113 -10.39 0.72 8.91
C ASN A 113 -11.86 0.33 8.66
N TYR A 114 -12.39 -0.68 9.35
CA TYR A 114 -13.79 -1.05 9.21
C TYR A 114 -14.71 0.00 9.84
N GLU A 115 -14.37 0.49 11.02
CA GLU A 115 -15.14 1.48 11.77
C GLU A 115 -15.18 2.84 11.05
N GLU A 116 -14.04 3.28 10.52
CA GLU A 116 -14.00 4.55 9.77
C GLU A 116 -14.70 4.41 8.40
N LEU A 117 -14.68 3.24 7.74
CA LEU A 117 -15.54 2.97 6.56
C LEU A 117 -17.03 2.85 6.90
N LEU A 118 -17.37 2.37 8.10
CA LEU A 118 -18.74 2.27 8.58
C LEU A 118 -19.35 3.65 8.71
N GLY A 119 -18.58 4.62 9.20
CA GLY A 119 -18.94 6.02 9.24
C GLY A 119 -20.25 6.26 9.98
N ASN A 120 -21.20 6.89 9.31
CA ASN A 120 -22.52 7.21 9.84
C ASN A 120 -23.48 6.01 9.91
N ASN A 121 -23.09 4.83 9.43
CA ASN A 121 -23.96 3.65 9.50
C ASN A 121 -24.11 3.15 10.94
N THR A 122 -25.35 2.87 11.32
CA THR A 122 -25.68 2.35 12.66
C THR A 122 -25.66 0.82 12.75
N LYS A 123 -25.41 0.13 11.63
CA LYS A 123 -25.41 -1.34 11.55
C LYS A 123 -24.24 -1.81 10.69
N PRO A 124 -23.60 -2.95 11.03
CA PRO A 124 -22.55 -3.54 10.21
C PRO A 124 -22.99 -3.75 8.75
N GLN A 125 -22.13 -3.36 7.82
CA GLN A 125 -22.33 -3.53 6.37
C GLN A 125 -21.15 -4.28 5.74
N LYS A 126 -21.38 -4.82 4.54
CA LYS A 126 -20.27 -5.35 3.72
C LYS A 126 -19.52 -4.22 3.04
N ILE A 127 -18.20 -4.34 3.00
CA ILE A 127 -17.35 -3.43 2.25
C ILE A 127 -17.50 -3.77 0.77
N LYS A 128 -17.89 -2.77 -0.03
CA LYS A 128 -17.78 -2.84 -1.49
C LYS A 128 -16.44 -2.23 -1.90
N TYR A 129 -15.89 -2.73 -3.00
CA TYR A 129 -14.70 -2.15 -3.58
C TYR A 129 -14.77 -2.18 -5.11
N GLU A 130 -14.10 -1.22 -5.74
CA GLU A 130 -14.01 -1.09 -7.19
C GLU A 130 -12.58 -0.71 -7.59
N ILE A 131 -12.03 -1.41 -8.59
CA ILE A 131 -10.72 -1.07 -9.15
C ILE A 131 -10.93 0.01 -10.21
N ILE A 132 -10.48 1.21 -9.91
CA ILE A 132 -10.59 2.38 -10.80
C ILE A 132 -9.49 2.36 -11.85
N LYS A 133 -8.30 1.92 -11.46
CA LYS A 133 -7.12 1.95 -12.31
C LYS A 133 -6.22 0.76 -12.01
N LYS A 134 -5.68 0.12 -13.06
CA LYS A 134 -4.72 -0.98 -12.96
C LYS A 134 -3.71 -0.87 -14.09
N GLU A 135 -2.55 -0.30 -13.79
CA GLU A 135 -1.45 -0.13 -14.75
C GLU A 135 -0.35 -1.13 -14.45
N LYS A 136 0.07 -1.87 -15.47
CA LYS A 136 1.23 -2.75 -15.35
C LYS A 136 2.48 -1.89 -15.41
N LEU A 137 3.39 -2.07 -14.46
CA LEU A 137 4.67 -1.38 -14.50
C LEU A 137 5.48 -1.85 -15.71
N ASP A 138 6.12 -0.89 -16.39
CA ASP A 138 7.08 -1.19 -17.43
C ASP A 138 8.41 -1.69 -16.85
N LYS A 139 9.41 -1.90 -17.71
CA LYS A 139 10.70 -2.46 -17.30
C LYS A 139 11.47 -1.52 -16.35
N ASP A 140 11.44 -0.23 -16.63
CA ASP A 140 12.20 0.77 -15.88
C ASP A 140 11.49 1.05 -14.54
N GLU A 141 10.17 1.15 -14.55
CA GLU A 141 9.36 1.25 -13.33
C GLU A 141 9.50 0.00 -12.42
N LEU A 142 9.53 -1.19 -13.02
CA LEU A 142 9.74 -2.44 -12.27
C LEU A 142 11.16 -2.53 -11.70
N HIS A 143 12.15 -2.00 -12.42
CA HIS A 143 13.52 -1.89 -11.92
C HIS A 143 13.56 -0.97 -10.69
N ASP A 144 12.94 0.21 -10.77
CA ASP A 144 12.90 1.18 -9.68
C ASP A 144 12.15 0.65 -8.46
N LEU A 145 11.01 -0.04 -8.66
CA LEU A 145 10.33 -0.73 -7.57
C LEU A 145 11.21 -1.78 -6.90
N ASN A 146 11.94 -2.60 -7.67
CA ASN A 146 12.83 -3.61 -7.10
C ASN A 146 14.00 -2.99 -6.33
N ALA A 147 14.53 -1.85 -6.81
CA ALA A 147 15.55 -1.10 -6.08
C ALA A 147 15.01 -0.57 -4.75
N CYS A 148 13.78 -0.02 -4.73
CA CYS A 148 13.13 0.40 -3.48
C CYS A 148 12.90 -0.77 -2.51
N LEU A 149 12.44 -1.92 -3.01
CA LEU A 149 12.24 -3.12 -2.19
C LEU A 149 13.55 -3.61 -1.56
N GLU A 150 14.64 -3.63 -2.34
CA GLU A 150 15.98 -4.01 -1.86
C GLU A 150 16.51 -3.00 -0.84
N ASP A 151 16.57 -1.73 -1.21
CA ASP A 151 17.26 -0.71 -0.42
C ASP A 151 16.52 -0.31 0.86
N GLN A 152 15.18 -0.39 0.87
CA GLN A 152 14.36 0.14 1.98
C GLN A 152 13.76 -0.95 2.88
N LEU A 153 13.54 -2.15 2.35
CA LEU A 153 12.79 -3.21 3.04
C LEU A 153 13.53 -4.55 3.08
N ASP A 154 14.82 -4.55 2.73
CA ASP A 154 15.71 -5.72 2.78
C ASP A 154 15.21 -6.90 1.93
N PHE A 155 14.46 -6.62 0.85
CA PHE A 155 14.10 -7.66 -0.10
C PHE A 155 15.34 -8.08 -0.89
N LYS A 156 15.35 -9.34 -1.35
CA LYS A 156 16.37 -9.76 -2.32
C LYS A 156 16.26 -8.93 -3.58
N ARG A 157 17.40 -8.56 -4.16
CA ARG A 157 17.48 -7.92 -5.48
C ARG A 157 16.58 -8.61 -6.49
N ASN A 158 15.83 -7.81 -7.26
CA ASN A 158 14.95 -8.29 -8.33
C ASN A 158 13.91 -9.34 -7.87
N SER A 159 13.41 -9.23 -6.64
CA SER A 159 12.39 -10.16 -6.11
C SER A 159 11.07 -10.13 -6.89
N ALA A 160 10.64 -8.95 -7.31
CA ALA A 160 9.38 -8.76 -8.04
C ALA A 160 9.58 -9.02 -9.55
N SER A 161 8.89 -10.03 -10.06
CA SER A 161 8.91 -10.43 -11.47
C SER A 161 7.92 -9.63 -12.35
N THR A 162 6.89 -9.06 -11.75
CA THR A 162 5.87 -8.23 -12.40
C THR A 162 5.18 -7.42 -11.30
N ALA A 163 4.77 -6.20 -11.61
CA ALA A 163 4.00 -5.37 -10.69
C ALA A 163 2.91 -4.60 -11.43
N TYR A 164 1.88 -4.22 -10.68
CA TYR A 164 0.86 -3.27 -11.11
C TYR A 164 0.78 -2.15 -10.09
N ASN A 165 0.61 -0.92 -10.54
CA ASN A 165 0.06 0.15 -9.72
C ASN A 165 -1.47 0.10 -9.85
N VAL A 166 -2.15 -0.10 -8.73
CA VAL A 166 -3.59 -0.29 -8.68
C VAL A 166 -4.23 0.77 -7.79
N THR A 167 -5.14 1.54 -8.36
CA THR A 167 -6.03 2.44 -7.62
C THR A 167 -7.38 1.76 -7.48
N PHE A 168 -7.83 1.58 -6.24
CA PHE A 168 -9.14 1.04 -5.94
C PHE A 168 -9.81 1.82 -4.82
N ILE A 169 -11.13 1.87 -4.87
CA ILE A 169 -11.95 2.47 -3.81
C ILE A 169 -12.55 1.39 -2.94
N CYS A 170 -12.68 1.65 -1.64
CA CYS A 170 -13.48 0.88 -0.70
C CYS A 170 -14.57 1.79 -0.12
N TYR A 171 -15.80 1.29 -0.01
CA TYR A 171 -16.92 2.05 0.55
C TYR A 171 -17.97 1.11 1.14
N MET A 172 -18.80 1.62 2.05
CA MET A 172 -19.99 0.92 2.54
C MET A 172 -21.26 1.64 2.06
N PRO A 173 -22.25 0.94 1.47
CA PRO A 173 -23.52 1.56 1.12
C PRO A 173 -24.17 2.26 2.32
N GLY A 174 -24.55 3.53 2.15
CA GLY A 174 -25.14 4.34 3.22
C GLY A 174 -24.13 5.04 4.13
N SER A 175 -22.83 4.76 3.97
CA SER A 175 -21.77 5.60 4.54
C SER A 175 -21.42 6.72 3.57
N ASP A 176 -21.10 7.90 4.10
CA ASP A 176 -20.52 9.01 3.34
C ASP A 176 -19.01 8.83 3.15
N ASP A 177 -18.40 7.89 3.88
CA ASP A 177 -16.96 7.62 3.85
C ASP A 177 -16.58 6.70 2.69
N VAL A 178 -15.57 7.14 1.94
CA VAL A 178 -15.01 6.43 0.79
C VAL A 178 -13.49 6.50 0.85
N TYR A 179 -12.84 5.34 0.83
CA TYR A 179 -11.38 5.27 0.85
C TYR A 179 -10.86 5.02 -0.54
N THR A 180 -9.99 5.89 -1.01
CA THR A 180 -9.23 5.65 -2.25
C THR A 180 -7.84 5.18 -1.88
N LEU A 181 -7.47 3.97 -2.31
CA LEU A 181 -6.16 3.39 -2.08
C LEU A 181 -5.41 3.26 -3.40
N GLU A 182 -4.18 3.77 -3.43
CA GLU A 182 -3.20 3.47 -4.47
C GLU A 182 -2.15 2.53 -3.90
N ARG A 183 -1.94 1.38 -4.57
CA ARG A 183 -1.06 0.32 -4.08
C ARG A 183 -0.31 -0.33 -5.22
N TYR A 184 1.00 -0.53 -5.04
CA TYR A 184 1.74 -1.49 -5.84
C TYR A 184 1.33 -2.91 -5.43
N ILE A 185 1.01 -3.74 -6.41
CA ILE A 185 0.72 -5.16 -6.22
C ILE A 185 1.65 -5.95 -7.12
N PHE A 186 2.55 -6.72 -6.51
CA PHE A 186 3.69 -7.32 -7.20
C PHE A 186 3.78 -8.82 -6.99
N LYS A 187 4.44 -9.49 -7.93
CA LYS A 187 4.55 -10.95 -8.00
C LYS A 187 5.94 -11.42 -7.63
N ILE A 188 6.05 -12.11 -6.50
CA ILE A 188 7.27 -12.74 -6.00
C ILE A 188 7.09 -14.26 -6.05
N ARG A 189 8.02 -14.96 -6.72
CA ARG A 189 8.02 -16.44 -6.82
C ARG A 189 6.65 -17.04 -7.13
N GLY A 190 5.92 -16.47 -8.09
CA GLY A 190 4.62 -16.98 -8.51
C GLY A 190 3.41 -16.43 -7.75
N LYS A 191 3.59 -15.77 -6.59
CA LYS A 191 2.52 -15.30 -5.70
C LYS A 191 2.43 -13.77 -5.72
N TRP A 192 1.21 -13.25 -5.60
CA TRP A 192 0.92 -11.82 -5.60
C TRP A 192 0.77 -11.28 -4.18
N TYR A 193 1.34 -10.11 -3.94
CA TYR A 193 1.37 -9.43 -2.65
C TYR A 193 1.10 -7.94 -2.84
N MET A 194 0.48 -7.31 -1.84
CA MET A 194 0.29 -5.87 -1.80
C MET A 194 1.49 -5.23 -1.14
N GLY A 195 1.86 -4.04 -1.62
CA GLY A 195 2.80 -3.18 -0.94
C GLY A 195 2.12 -2.25 0.06
N ARG A 196 2.74 -2.03 1.22
CA ARG A 196 2.24 -1.10 2.24
C ARG A 196 2.98 0.23 2.13
N GLY A 197 2.28 1.31 1.80
CA GLY A 197 2.81 2.68 1.94
C GLY A 197 3.95 3.10 1.00
N PHE A 198 4.20 2.39 -0.11
CA PHE A 198 5.20 2.79 -1.09
C PHE A 198 4.81 4.08 -1.82
N ILE A 199 5.72 5.04 -1.85
CA ILE A 199 5.72 6.15 -2.80
C ILE A 199 7.06 6.03 -3.55
N LEU A 200 7.03 5.79 -4.87
CA LEU A 200 8.22 5.78 -5.72
C LEU A 200 8.71 7.22 -5.98
#